data_AF-A0A496W0I5-F1
#
_entry.id   AF-A0A496W0I5-F1
#
_cell.length_a   1.000
_cell.length_b   1.000
_cell.length_c   1.000
_cell.angle_alpha   90.00
_cell.angle_beta   90.00
_cell.angle_gamma   90.00
#
_symmetry.space_group_name_H-M   'P 1'
#
loop_
_entity.id
_entity.type
_entity.pdbx_description
1 polymer ?
#
loop_
_entity_poly.entity_id
_entity_poly.type
_entity_poly.pdbx_seq_one_letter_code
_entity_poly.pdbx_strand_id
1 'polypeptide(L)'
;MSNKDDQDRINLLTGQTVADADPKTVREAQIFRAALLAHADRIQDDSEMPYPHIFKNVLSRLEKNPPVSPVRKKQSWFQKRRLTKWIDKINFRNTVLTWHIGWAFATVFVLAVSLSLVFNIYQENQIDSSYQLIYANKTEEITEQLRELSFRWEGEQANVQAFGPTAQSSEAAKAYGAGLLSGREAILGNTEMALPTRLLPSTSETDWLKTQWADYFELGRWSVSLWTASRFHREIPATFWAAQPDICAHFKSAFKARTDVEAKKVLFQLDTRVRQCLGKLPNNDKEIYKNLRINLEKMMYFLAPR
;
A
#
# COMPACT_ATOMS: atom_id res chain seq x y z
N MET A 1 -7.22 -38.74 -3.79
CA MET A 1 -7.37 -37.91 -4.99
C MET A 1 -6.90 -38.74 -6.17
N SER A 2 -7.62 -38.74 -7.28
CA SER A 2 -7.30 -39.57 -8.45
C SER A 2 -6.19 -38.92 -9.25
N ASN A 3 -5.27 -39.70 -9.80
CA ASN A 3 -4.19 -39.24 -10.69
C ASN A 3 -4.72 -38.45 -11.93
N LYS A 4 -6.02 -38.59 -12.23
CA LYS A 4 -6.74 -37.87 -13.28
C LYS A 4 -6.96 -36.38 -12.95
N ASP A 5 -7.29 -36.07 -11.69
CA ASP A 5 -7.62 -34.70 -11.28
C ASP A 5 -6.39 -33.79 -11.38
N ASP A 6 -5.20 -34.32 -11.12
CA ASP A 6 -3.95 -33.58 -11.20
C ASP A 6 -3.55 -33.31 -12.66
N GLN A 7 -3.74 -34.29 -13.56
CA GLN A 7 -3.48 -34.12 -14.99
C GLN A 7 -4.43 -33.10 -15.63
N ASP A 8 -5.71 -33.12 -15.26
CA ASP A 8 -6.71 -32.17 -15.75
C ASP A 8 -6.37 -30.72 -15.33
N ARG A 9 -5.84 -30.54 -14.11
CA ARG A 9 -5.34 -29.23 -13.65
C ARG A 9 -4.13 -28.76 -14.45
N ILE A 10 -3.18 -29.65 -14.76
CA ILE A 10 -2.02 -29.33 -15.60
C ILE A 10 -2.45 -28.95 -17.03
N ASN A 11 -3.41 -29.68 -17.60
CA ASN A 11 -3.95 -29.41 -18.93
C ASN A 11 -4.62 -28.02 -18.99
N LEU A 12 -5.40 -27.65 -17.97
CA LEU A 12 -6.01 -26.31 -17.88
C LEU A 12 -4.97 -25.19 -17.75
N LEU A 13 -3.91 -25.40 -16.97
CA LEU A 13 -2.83 -24.42 -16.79
C LEU A 13 -1.99 -24.20 -18.05
N THR A 14 -1.84 -25.24 -18.88
CA THR A 14 -1.14 -25.14 -20.17
C THR A 14 -2.02 -24.56 -21.28
N GLY A 15 -3.34 -24.53 -21.09
CA GLY A 15 -4.33 -23.96 -22.01
C GLY A 15 -5.05 -24.99 -22.89
N GLN A 16 -4.96 -26.28 -22.55
CA GLN A 16 -5.71 -27.36 -23.20
C GLN A 16 -7.14 -27.46 -22.63
N THR A 17 -8.08 -27.95 -23.45
CA THR A 17 -9.46 -28.17 -23.04
C THR A 17 -9.60 -29.50 -22.31
N VAL A 18 -10.21 -29.48 -21.13
CA VAL A 18 -10.60 -30.69 -20.38
C VAL A 18 -12.10 -30.90 -20.52
N ALA A 19 -12.52 -32.10 -20.88
CA ALA A 19 -13.94 -32.44 -20.99
C ALA A 19 -14.63 -32.34 -19.61
N ASP A 20 -15.84 -31.79 -19.58
CA ASP A 20 -16.66 -31.64 -18.36
C ASP A 20 -16.08 -30.71 -17.27
N ALA A 21 -15.02 -29.95 -17.58
CA ALA A 21 -14.50 -28.96 -16.66
C ALA A 21 -15.51 -27.81 -16.43
N ASP A 22 -15.74 -27.49 -15.16
CA ASP A 22 -16.65 -26.40 -14.79
C ASP A 22 -16.15 -25.05 -15.39
N PRO A 23 -17.03 -24.22 -15.99
CA PRO A 23 -16.63 -22.95 -16.59
C PRO A 23 -15.91 -21.98 -15.64
N LYS A 24 -16.18 -22.05 -14.33
CA LYS A 24 -15.47 -21.26 -13.32
C LYS A 24 -14.04 -21.77 -13.15
N THR A 25 -13.84 -23.08 -13.08
CA THR A 25 -12.51 -23.71 -12.98
C THR A 25 -11.64 -23.37 -14.20
N VAL A 26 -12.22 -23.40 -15.40
CA VAL A 26 -11.52 -22.98 -16.63
C VAL A 26 -11.10 -21.51 -16.54
N ARG A 27 -11.98 -20.63 -16.07
CA ARG A 27 -11.70 -19.20 -15.92
C ARG A 27 -10.62 -18.93 -14.86
N GLU A 28 -10.65 -19.63 -13.73
CA GLU A 28 -9.66 -19.49 -12.66
C GLU A 28 -8.28 -19.95 -13.13
N ALA A 29 -8.20 -21.07 -13.84
CA ALA A 29 -6.94 -21.55 -14.43
C ALA A 29 -6.36 -20.54 -15.45
N GLN A 30 -7.22 -19.90 -16.25
CA GLN A 30 -6.79 -18.83 -17.18
C GLN A 30 -6.26 -17.59 -16.46
N ILE A 31 -6.91 -17.15 -15.38
CA ILE A 31 -6.45 -16.02 -14.57
C ILE A 31 -5.11 -16.34 -13.92
N PHE A 32 -4.99 -17.54 -13.34
CA PHE A 32 -3.76 -17.99 -12.68
C PHE A 32 -2.59 -18.09 -13.67
N ARG A 33 -2.84 -18.65 -14.87
CA ARG A 33 -1.87 -18.66 -15.97
C ARG A 33 -1.44 -17.25 -16.36
N ALA A 34 -2.36 -16.30 -16.49
CA ALA A 34 -2.03 -14.90 -16.81
C ALA A 34 -1.15 -14.24 -15.73
N ALA A 35 -1.42 -14.51 -14.45
CA ALA A 35 -0.64 -14.00 -13.34
C ALA A 35 0.80 -14.58 -13.33
N LEU A 36 0.94 -15.89 -13.57
CA LEU A 36 2.26 -16.52 -13.68
C LEU A 36 3.09 -15.92 -14.82
N LEU A 37 2.45 -15.69 -15.98
CA LEU A 37 3.11 -15.07 -17.12
C LEU A 37 3.58 -13.66 -16.83
N ALA A 38 2.71 -12.82 -16.26
CA ALA A 38 3.06 -11.45 -15.88
C ALA A 38 4.21 -11.41 -14.86
N HIS A 39 4.26 -12.37 -13.94
CA HIS A 39 5.33 -12.44 -12.94
C HIS A 39 6.68 -12.76 -13.58
N ALA A 40 6.73 -13.62 -14.60
CA ALA A 40 8.00 -13.89 -15.28
C ALA A 40 8.50 -12.76 -16.17
N ASP A 41 7.63 -11.83 -16.60
CA ASP A 41 8.06 -10.66 -17.40
C ASP A 41 8.87 -9.70 -16.54
N ARG A 42 8.61 -9.72 -15.23
CA ARG A 42 9.22 -8.84 -14.24
C ARG A 42 10.65 -9.20 -13.87
N ILE A 43 11.10 -10.42 -14.19
CA ILE A 43 12.35 -11.02 -13.65
C ILE A 43 13.56 -10.76 -14.57
N GLN A 44 13.36 -10.11 -15.71
CA GLN A 44 14.39 -10.01 -16.76
C GLN A 44 15.45 -8.91 -16.52
N ASP A 45 15.28 -8.02 -15.54
CA ASP A 45 16.17 -6.84 -15.35
C ASP A 45 17.10 -6.87 -14.12
N ASP A 46 16.93 -7.80 -13.16
CA ASP A 46 17.78 -7.85 -11.96
C ASP A 46 18.31 -9.27 -11.69
N SER A 47 19.61 -9.45 -11.83
CA SER A 47 20.31 -10.71 -11.63
C SER A 47 20.78 -10.88 -10.18
N GLU A 48 20.02 -11.64 -9.39
CA GLU A 48 20.55 -12.51 -8.32
C GLU A 48 19.52 -13.63 -8.05
N MET A 49 19.82 -14.86 -8.51
CA MET A 49 18.99 -16.05 -8.31
C MET A 49 19.73 -17.12 -7.50
N PRO A 50 19.18 -17.51 -6.34
CA PRO A 50 18.85 -18.93 -6.07
C PRO A 50 17.55 -19.06 -5.21
N TYR A 51 16.79 -20.17 -5.12
CA TYR A 51 16.83 -21.51 -5.71
C TYR A 51 15.39 -22.08 -5.80
N PRO A 52 15.04 -22.91 -6.79
CA PRO A 52 15.81 -23.24 -7.97
C PRO A 52 15.13 -22.62 -9.23
N HIS A 53 15.89 -22.19 -10.24
CA HIS A 53 15.31 -22.10 -11.60
C HIS A 53 14.08 -21.18 -11.72
N ILE A 54 14.05 -20.01 -11.06
CA ILE A 54 12.86 -19.15 -10.91
C ILE A 54 12.18 -18.98 -12.23
N PHE A 55 11.17 -19.82 -12.41
CA PHE A 55 10.59 -20.14 -13.67
C PHE A 55 11.55 -19.88 -14.88
N LYS A 56 12.71 -20.60 -14.96
CA LYS A 56 13.30 -21.21 -16.20
C LYS A 56 12.31 -22.17 -16.90
N ASN A 57 11.08 -21.99 -16.46
CA ASN A 57 9.96 -22.83 -16.34
C ASN A 57 8.74 -21.99 -16.76
N VAL A 58 8.72 -20.64 -16.54
CA VAL A 58 7.50 -19.84 -16.91
C VAL A 58 7.59 -19.82 -18.40
N LEU A 59 8.81 -19.58 -18.91
CA LEU A 59 9.36 -20.10 -20.15
C LEU A 59 9.65 -21.60 -19.97
N SER A 60 9.10 -22.54 -20.67
CA SER A 60 8.76 -22.36 -22.05
C SER A 60 7.30 -22.01 -22.22
N ARG A 61 6.87 -20.97 -21.47
CA ARG A 61 6.04 -19.82 -21.80
C ARG A 61 5.47 -20.11 -23.11
N LEU A 62 4.40 -20.87 -22.92
CA LEU A 62 3.37 -20.86 -23.90
C LEU A 62 4.06 -21.16 -25.23
N GLU A 63 5.08 -22.03 -25.20
CA GLU A 63 6.06 -22.16 -26.25
C GLU A 63 5.37 -23.11 -27.21
N LYS A 64 4.83 -22.63 -28.31
CA LYS A 64 4.79 -21.26 -28.83
C LYS A 64 3.33 -21.05 -29.20
N ASN A 65 2.67 -20.08 -28.57
CA ASN A 65 1.36 -19.52 -28.94
C ASN A 65 1.16 -19.68 -30.45
N PRO A 66 0.00 -20.16 -30.98
CA PRO A 66 -1.15 -19.24 -31.10
C PRO A 66 -2.53 -19.97 -31.31
N PRO A 67 -3.59 -19.35 -31.89
CA PRO A 67 -4.43 -18.32 -31.27
C PRO A 67 -5.96 -18.52 -31.49
N VAL A 68 -6.75 -17.76 -30.72
CA VAL A 68 -7.95 -16.98 -31.10
C VAL A 68 -9.07 -17.62 -31.95
N SER A 69 -10.28 -17.74 -31.37
CA SER A 69 -11.52 -17.13 -31.90
C SER A 69 -12.68 -17.16 -30.89
N PRO A 70 -13.73 -16.30 -31.05
CA PRO A 70 -14.48 -15.72 -29.94
C PRO A 70 -15.66 -16.58 -29.49
N VAL A 71 -15.72 -16.89 -28.19
CA VAL A 71 -16.97 -17.38 -27.61
C VAL A 71 -17.87 -16.20 -27.24
N ARG A 72 -18.82 -15.94 -28.13
CA ARG A 72 -20.02 -15.11 -27.92
C ARG A 72 -20.62 -15.38 -26.54
N LYS A 73 -20.48 -14.44 -25.60
CA LYS A 73 -21.32 -14.42 -24.41
C LYS A 73 -22.72 -13.93 -24.80
N LYS A 74 -23.70 -14.82 -24.69
CA LYS A 74 -25.13 -14.47 -24.66
C LYS A 74 -25.39 -13.60 -23.43
N GLN A 75 -25.34 -12.28 -23.60
CA GLN A 75 -25.89 -11.34 -22.63
C GLN A 75 -27.40 -11.50 -22.57
N SER A 76 -27.93 -11.54 -21.34
CA SER A 76 -29.33 -11.77 -21.07
C SER A 76 -30.19 -10.67 -21.70
N TRP A 77 -31.20 -11.10 -22.46
CA TRP A 77 -32.14 -10.25 -23.18
C TRP A 77 -32.90 -9.28 -22.25
N PHE A 78 -32.97 -9.58 -20.95
CA PHE A 78 -33.72 -8.79 -19.97
C PHE A 78 -32.98 -7.55 -19.43
N GLN A 79 -31.64 -7.49 -19.47
CA GLN A 79 -30.92 -6.26 -19.10
C GLN A 79 -30.94 -5.20 -20.21
N LYS A 80 -31.15 -5.61 -21.47
CA LYS A 80 -31.16 -4.70 -22.62
C LYS A 80 -32.40 -3.81 -22.71
N ARG A 81 -33.52 -4.19 -22.08
CA ARG A 81 -34.81 -3.47 -22.23
C ARG A 81 -35.05 -2.32 -21.26
N ARG A 82 -34.31 -2.24 -20.14
CA ARG A 82 -34.43 -1.11 -19.19
C ARG A 82 -33.46 0.04 -19.46
N LEU A 83 -32.31 -0.24 -20.08
CA LEU A 83 -31.35 0.80 -20.47
C LEU A 83 -31.71 1.51 -21.79
N THR A 84 -32.37 0.84 -22.74
CA THR A 84 -32.75 1.46 -24.02
C THR A 84 -33.84 2.52 -23.88
N LYS A 85 -34.82 2.34 -22.99
CA LYS A 85 -35.89 3.32 -22.79
C LYS A 85 -35.42 4.65 -22.18
N TRP A 86 -34.29 4.68 -21.49
CA TRP A 86 -33.74 5.92 -20.93
C TRP A 86 -32.91 6.68 -21.98
N ILE A 87 -32.25 5.95 -22.88
CA ILE A 87 -31.45 6.53 -23.97
C ILE A 87 -32.35 7.10 -25.08
N ASP A 88 -33.50 6.48 -25.36
CA ASP A 88 -34.42 6.97 -26.41
C ASP A 88 -35.11 8.29 -26.05
N LYS A 89 -35.12 8.69 -24.77
CA LYS A 89 -35.72 9.97 -24.34
C LYS A 89 -34.75 11.15 -24.44
N ILE A 90 -33.46 10.91 -24.70
CA ILE A 90 -32.42 11.94 -24.79
C ILE A 90 -32.11 12.33 -26.25
N ASN A 91 -32.59 11.58 -27.24
CA ASN A 91 -32.32 11.86 -28.65
C ASN A 91 -33.58 12.30 -29.40
N PHE A 92 -33.91 13.60 -29.33
CA PHE A 92 -34.56 14.28 -30.47
C PHE A 92 -34.39 15.81 -30.39
N ARG A 93 -33.15 16.30 -30.58
CA ARG A 93 -32.81 17.55 -31.28
C ARG A 93 -31.30 17.80 -31.22
N ASN A 94 -30.67 17.86 -32.40
CA ASN A 94 -29.28 18.26 -32.72
C ASN A 94 -28.18 17.19 -32.51
N THR A 95 -28.08 16.29 -33.48
CA THR A 95 -27.16 15.13 -33.55
C THR A 95 -25.69 15.45 -33.86
N VAL A 96 -25.31 16.71 -34.15
CA VAL A 96 -23.91 17.08 -34.45
C VAL A 96 -23.19 17.66 -33.23
N LEU A 97 -23.90 18.31 -32.31
CA LEU A 97 -23.30 18.93 -31.12
C LEU A 97 -23.01 17.92 -30.00
N THR A 98 -23.82 16.86 -29.89
CA THR A 98 -23.72 15.83 -28.83
C THR A 98 -22.52 14.91 -29.01
N TRP A 99 -22.04 14.71 -30.23
CA TRP A 99 -20.84 13.92 -30.49
C TRP A 99 -19.61 14.60 -29.88
N HIS A 100 -19.40 15.90 -30.14
CA HIS A 100 -18.25 16.62 -29.59
C HIS A 100 -18.25 16.72 -28.06
N ILE A 101 -19.42 16.83 -27.44
CA ILE A 101 -19.55 16.88 -25.97
C ILE A 101 -19.16 15.52 -25.34
N GLY A 102 -19.52 14.40 -25.95
CA GLY A 102 -19.16 13.06 -25.45
C GLY A 102 -17.64 12.82 -25.44
N TRP A 103 -16.91 13.29 -26.45
CA TRP A 103 -15.45 13.17 -26.50
C TRP A 103 -14.77 14.06 -25.46
N ALA A 104 -15.28 15.27 -25.23
CA ALA A 104 -14.76 16.15 -24.18
C ALA A 104 -14.86 15.51 -22.79
N PHE A 105 -16.00 14.92 -22.43
CA PHE A 105 -16.15 14.22 -21.14
C PHE A 105 -15.25 12.98 -21.03
N ALA A 106 -15.11 12.19 -22.09
CA ALA A 106 -14.22 11.04 -22.09
C ALA A 106 -12.75 11.46 -21.88
N THR A 107 -12.29 12.51 -22.56
CA THR A 107 -10.91 13.03 -22.39
C THR A 107 -10.66 13.57 -21.00
N VAL A 108 -11.59 14.34 -20.42
CA VAL A 108 -11.47 14.86 -19.04
C VAL A 108 -11.47 13.73 -18.03
N PHE A 109 -12.32 12.71 -18.21
CA PHE A 109 -12.36 11.55 -17.31
C PHE A 109 -11.09 10.70 -17.39
N VAL A 110 -10.60 10.41 -18.61
CA VAL A 110 -9.33 9.69 -18.80
C VAL A 110 -8.17 10.48 -18.21
N LEU A 111 -8.13 11.80 -18.40
CA LEU A 111 -7.10 12.65 -17.81
C LEU A 111 -7.17 12.65 -16.28
N ALA A 112 -8.37 12.78 -15.70
CA ALA A 112 -8.57 12.75 -14.27
C ALA A 112 -8.15 11.40 -13.65
N VAL A 113 -8.56 10.28 -14.27
CA VAL A 113 -8.16 8.93 -13.82
C VAL A 113 -6.65 8.72 -13.99
N SER A 114 -6.07 9.19 -15.10
CA SER A 114 -4.63 9.09 -15.33
C SER A 114 -3.84 9.92 -14.32
N LEU A 115 -4.28 11.15 -14.02
CA LEU A 115 -3.68 11.95 -12.95
C LEU A 115 -3.84 11.29 -11.58
N SER A 116 -5.02 10.76 -11.25
CA SER A 116 -5.23 10.05 -9.98
C SER A 116 -4.34 8.81 -9.83
N LEU A 117 -4.12 8.06 -10.91
CA LEU A 117 -3.20 6.91 -10.92
C LEU A 117 -1.74 7.33 -10.78
N VAL A 118 -1.31 8.36 -11.52
CA VAL A 118 0.06 8.90 -11.41
C VAL A 118 0.32 9.47 -10.02
N PHE A 119 -0.64 10.18 -9.43
CA PHE A 119 -0.52 10.71 -8.07
C PHE A 119 -0.43 9.59 -7.03
N ASN A 120 -1.21 8.51 -7.18
CA ASN A 120 -1.13 7.35 -6.26
C ASN A 120 0.22 6.61 -6.38
N ILE A 121 0.69 6.32 -7.60
CA ILE A 121 1.97 5.62 -7.82
C ILE A 121 3.16 6.48 -7.36
N TYR A 122 3.11 7.79 -7.57
CA TYR A 122 4.17 8.70 -7.13
C TYR A 122 4.24 8.81 -5.60
N GLN A 123 3.10 8.73 -4.90
CA GLN A 123 3.06 8.80 -3.43
C GLN A 123 3.56 7.54 -2.74
N GLU A 124 3.23 6.35 -3.28
CA GLU A 124 3.70 5.07 -2.74
C GLU A 124 5.25 5.02 -2.69
N ASN A 125 5.93 5.77 -3.56
CA ASN A 125 7.38 5.83 -3.64
C ASN A 125 8.04 6.88 -2.69
N GLN A 126 7.31 7.88 -2.17
CA GLN A 126 7.95 8.97 -1.40
C GLN A 126 8.40 8.56 0.00
N ILE A 127 7.61 7.74 0.69
CA ILE A 127 7.97 7.22 2.01
C ILE A 127 9.13 6.25 1.86
N ASP A 128 9.05 5.33 0.91
CA ASP A 128 10.14 4.39 0.62
C ASP A 128 11.43 5.11 0.24
N SER A 129 11.37 6.15 -0.59
CA SER A 129 12.53 7.01 -0.90
C SER A 129 13.11 7.67 0.35
N SER A 130 12.26 8.18 1.25
CA SER A 130 12.70 8.76 2.54
C SER A 130 13.42 7.72 3.41
N TYR A 131 12.93 6.49 3.42
CA TYR A 131 13.57 5.36 4.11
C TYR A 131 14.91 4.99 3.51
N GLN A 132 14.99 4.89 2.18
CA GLN A 132 16.24 4.59 1.48
C GLN A 132 17.30 5.66 1.73
N LEU A 133 16.90 6.94 1.82
CA LEU A 133 17.82 8.02 2.18
C LEU A 133 18.37 7.87 3.60
N ILE A 134 17.54 7.51 4.58
CA ILE A 134 18.01 7.26 5.96
C ILE A 134 18.91 6.02 5.99
N TYR A 135 18.50 4.94 5.32
CA TYR A 135 19.26 3.69 5.27
C TYR A 135 20.63 3.88 4.62
N ALA A 136 20.70 4.62 3.51
CA ALA A 136 21.96 4.93 2.81
C ALA A 136 22.92 5.78 3.66
N ASN A 137 22.40 6.55 4.63
CA ASN A 137 23.19 7.35 5.57
C ASN A 137 23.24 6.73 6.98
N LYS A 138 22.91 5.43 7.10
CA LYS A 138 22.86 4.75 8.39
C LYS A 138 24.25 4.63 9.01
N THR A 139 24.38 5.08 10.25
CA THR A 139 25.57 4.91 11.09
C THR A 139 25.32 3.88 12.19
N GLU A 140 26.39 3.45 12.86
CA GLU A 140 26.27 2.61 14.06
C GLU A 140 25.47 3.31 15.16
N GLU A 141 25.66 4.62 15.35
CA GLU A 141 24.91 5.43 16.32
C GLU A 141 23.41 5.47 16.00
N ILE A 142 23.03 5.60 14.71
CA ILE A 142 21.63 5.49 14.27
C ILE A 142 21.07 4.11 14.64
N THR A 143 21.85 3.07 14.40
CA THR A 143 21.44 1.68 14.67
C THR A 143 21.23 1.43 16.15
N GLU A 144 22.14 1.91 17.02
CA GLU A 144 22.02 1.80 18.48
C GLU A 144 20.79 2.55 18.99
N GLN A 145 20.62 3.80 18.57
CA GLN A 145 19.48 4.62 18.99
C GLN A 145 18.13 4.06 18.53
N LEU A 146 18.08 3.40 17.37
CA LEU A 146 16.88 2.70 16.92
C LEU A 146 16.61 1.44 17.73
N ARG A 147 17.63 0.69 18.16
CA ARG A 147 17.44 -0.48 19.05
C ARG A 147 16.95 -0.05 20.44
N GLU A 148 17.39 1.10 20.92
CA GLU A 148 16.94 1.69 22.19
C GLU A 148 15.52 2.29 22.10
N LEU A 149 15.03 2.58 20.89
CA LEU A 149 13.68 3.08 20.68
C LEU A 149 12.65 1.98 20.99
N SER A 150 12.21 1.94 22.25
CA SER A 150 11.15 1.05 22.71
C SER A 150 9.78 1.74 22.64
N PHE A 151 8.81 1.04 22.06
CA PHE A 151 7.43 1.52 22.06
C PHE A 151 6.70 1.11 23.34
N ARG A 152 5.71 1.91 23.75
CA ARG A 152 4.95 1.69 24.99
C ARG A 152 4.46 0.25 25.16
N TRP A 153 4.02 -0.37 24.07
CA TRP A 153 3.48 -1.73 24.10
C TRP A 153 4.57 -2.80 24.28
N GLU A 154 5.85 -2.51 24.00
CA GLU A 154 6.96 -3.48 24.06
C GLU A 154 7.49 -3.73 25.48
N GLY A 155 7.19 -2.87 26.46
CA GLY A 155 7.71 -2.98 27.83
C GLY A 155 6.95 -3.95 28.75
N GLU A 156 7.62 -4.41 29.82
CA GLU A 156 7.11 -5.36 30.82
C GLU A 156 5.80 -4.93 31.52
N GLN A 157 5.52 -3.63 31.61
CA GLN A 157 4.25 -3.13 32.17
C GLN A 157 3.02 -3.50 31.31
N ALA A 158 3.21 -3.87 30.03
CA ALA A 158 2.14 -4.43 29.21
C ALA A 158 1.65 -5.79 29.75
N ASN A 159 2.51 -6.56 30.45
CA ASN A 159 2.14 -7.84 31.05
C ASN A 159 1.31 -7.66 32.34
N VAL A 160 1.44 -6.52 33.03
CA VAL A 160 0.69 -6.24 34.27
C VAL A 160 -0.77 -5.83 33.99
N GLN A 161 -1.05 -5.33 32.78
CA GLN A 161 -2.42 -5.01 32.33
C GLN A 161 -3.24 -6.22 31.86
N ALA A 162 -2.68 -7.44 31.90
CA ALA A 162 -3.40 -8.67 31.56
C ALA A 162 -4.64 -8.96 32.45
N PHE A 163 -4.82 -8.22 33.55
CA PHE A 163 -5.94 -8.36 34.50
C PHE A 163 -6.85 -7.13 34.62
N GLY A 164 -6.61 -6.06 33.85
CA GLY A 164 -7.51 -4.91 33.75
C GLY A 164 -8.50 -5.05 32.59
N PRO A 165 -9.69 -4.45 32.63
CA PRO A 165 -10.64 -4.51 31.53
C PRO A 165 -9.97 -4.05 30.23
N THR A 166 -9.86 -5.03 29.35
CA THR A 166 -9.25 -5.07 28.02
C THR A 166 -9.91 -4.05 27.09
N ALA A 167 -9.42 -2.81 27.09
CA ALA A 167 -9.67 -1.91 25.97
C ALA A 167 -8.86 -2.44 24.78
N GLN A 168 -9.45 -3.37 24.02
CA GLN A 168 -8.88 -3.90 22.78
C GLN A 168 -8.46 -2.72 21.90
N SER A 169 -7.17 -2.64 21.59
CA SER A 169 -6.63 -1.56 20.75
C SER A 169 -7.39 -1.51 19.42
N SER A 170 -7.77 -0.31 18.99
CA SER A 170 -8.48 -0.11 17.73
C SER A 170 -7.62 -0.57 16.55
N GLU A 171 -8.24 -0.98 15.45
CA GLU A 171 -7.50 -1.40 14.25
C GLU A 171 -6.59 -0.28 13.71
N ALA A 172 -7.03 0.98 13.79
CA ALA A 172 -6.20 2.14 13.45
C ALA A 172 -4.93 2.21 14.31
N ALA A 173 -5.05 2.01 15.63
CA ALA A 173 -3.91 2.01 16.53
C ALA A 173 -2.98 0.83 16.23
N LYS A 174 -3.53 -0.37 16.00
CA LYS A 174 -2.74 -1.56 15.62
C LYS A 174 -1.97 -1.33 14.32
N ALA A 175 -2.62 -0.81 13.28
CA ALA A 175 -2.00 -0.48 12.00
C ALA A 175 -0.86 0.52 12.18
N TYR A 176 -1.10 1.59 12.94
CA TYR A 176 -0.07 2.58 13.26
C TYR A 176 1.11 1.97 14.03
N GLY A 177 0.84 1.14 15.06
CA GLY A 177 1.88 0.43 15.81
C GLY A 177 2.67 -0.56 14.95
N ALA A 178 2.00 -1.28 14.05
CA ALA A 178 2.64 -2.15 13.06
C ALA A 178 3.55 -1.35 12.12
N GLY A 179 3.11 -0.16 11.69
CA GLY A 179 3.91 0.75 10.88
C GLY A 179 5.15 1.28 11.60
N LEU A 180 5.01 1.64 12.89
CA LEU A 180 6.14 2.05 13.73
C LEU A 180 7.20 0.94 13.84
N LEU A 181 6.75 -0.28 14.14
CA LEU A 181 7.65 -1.43 14.25
C LEU A 181 8.31 -1.76 12.91
N SER A 182 7.53 -1.86 11.83
CA SER A 182 8.04 -2.14 10.49
C SER A 182 9.04 -1.08 10.04
N GLY A 183 8.78 0.19 10.37
CA GLY A 183 9.67 1.30 10.11
C GLY A 183 11.01 1.18 10.82
N ARG A 184 10.99 0.91 12.14
CA ARG A 184 12.22 0.68 12.91
C ARG A 184 13.04 -0.46 12.31
N GLU A 185 12.40 -1.60 12.07
CA GLU A 185 13.07 -2.80 11.55
C GLU A 185 13.60 -2.60 10.12
N ALA A 186 12.88 -1.89 9.26
CA ALA A 186 13.35 -1.55 7.91
C ALA A 186 14.65 -0.74 7.92
N ILE A 187 14.78 0.27 8.80
CA ILE A 187 16.03 1.05 8.90
C ILE A 187 17.15 0.17 9.48
N LEU A 188 16.84 -0.69 10.45
CA LEU A 188 17.79 -1.66 10.99
C LEU A 188 18.27 -2.68 9.93
N GLY A 189 17.50 -2.88 8.85
CA GLY A 189 17.79 -3.84 7.78
C GLY A 189 17.06 -5.18 7.93
N ASN A 190 16.08 -5.25 8.84
CA ASN A 190 15.29 -6.43 9.14
C ASN A 190 13.94 -6.35 8.40
N THR A 191 13.95 -6.58 7.08
CA THR A 191 12.74 -6.47 6.24
C THR A 191 11.76 -7.64 6.40
N GLU A 192 12.23 -8.80 6.88
CA GLU A 192 11.42 -10.03 7.03
C GLU A 192 10.84 -10.21 8.45
N MET A 193 10.70 -9.13 9.21
CA MET A 193 10.25 -9.19 10.59
C MET A 193 8.76 -9.60 10.69
N ALA A 194 8.48 -10.67 11.44
CA ALA A 194 7.12 -11.10 11.72
C ALA A 194 6.45 -10.17 12.76
N LEU A 195 5.33 -9.57 12.39
CA LEU A 195 4.56 -8.71 13.29
C LEU A 195 4.00 -9.52 14.49
N PRO A 196 4.07 -8.98 15.72
CA PRO A 196 3.43 -9.59 16.88
C PRO A 196 1.92 -9.73 16.68
N THR A 197 1.32 -10.80 17.21
CA THR A 197 -0.12 -11.10 17.03
C THR A 197 -1.06 -9.93 17.35
N ARG A 198 -0.72 -9.12 18.36
CA ARG A 198 -1.52 -7.94 18.75
C ARG A 198 -1.52 -6.81 17.72
N LEU A 199 -0.52 -6.77 16.83
CA LEU A 199 -0.37 -5.80 15.75
C LEU A 199 -0.80 -6.38 14.40
N LEU A 200 -1.30 -7.63 14.37
CA LEU A 200 -1.89 -8.18 13.17
C LEU A 200 -3.29 -7.59 12.93
N PRO A 201 -3.67 -7.40 11.65
CA PRO A 201 -5.03 -7.02 11.29
C PRO A 201 -6.03 -8.08 11.77
N SER A 202 -7.23 -7.64 12.15
CA SER A 202 -8.31 -8.55 12.56
C SER A 202 -8.98 -9.29 11.38
N THR A 203 -8.64 -8.92 10.15
CA THR A 203 -9.16 -9.54 8.92
C THR A 203 -8.28 -10.73 8.51
N SER A 204 -8.76 -11.54 7.56
CA SER A 204 -7.95 -12.63 6.96
C SER A 204 -6.79 -12.13 6.10
N GLU A 205 -6.73 -10.83 5.86
CA GLU A 205 -5.67 -10.17 5.10
C GLU A 205 -4.51 -9.88 6.02
N THR A 206 -3.34 -10.45 5.76
CA THR A 206 -2.16 -10.31 6.61
C THR A 206 -1.37 -9.02 6.38
N ASP A 207 -1.76 -8.23 5.38
CA ASP A 207 -1.01 -7.08 4.88
C ASP A 207 -1.79 -5.78 5.10
N TRP A 208 -1.29 -4.95 6.02
CA TRP A 208 -1.91 -3.68 6.38
C TRP A 208 -2.11 -2.73 5.20
N LEU A 209 -1.23 -2.77 4.20
CA LEU A 209 -1.30 -1.89 3.02
C LEU A 209 -2.51 -2.16 2.12
N LYS A 210 -3.07 -3.37 2.20
CA LYS A 210 -4.26 -3.74 1.44
C LYS A 210 -5.57 -3.50 2.20
N THR A 211 -5.48 -3.15 3.47
CA THR A 211 -6.63 -2.83 4.32
C THR A 211 -7.02 -1.36 4.23
N GLN A 212 -8.22 -1.02 4.72
CA GLN A 212 -8.64 0.38 4.90
C GLN A 212 -7.80 1.17 5.93
N TRP A 213 -6.84 0.54 6.60
CA TRP A 213 -5.96 1.13 7.62
C TRP A 213 -4.55 1.41 7.10
N ALA A 214 -4.31 1.24 5.79
CA ALA A 214 -3.02 1.48 5.14
C ALA A 214 -2.41 2.85 5.49
N ASP A 215 -3.21 3.93 5.49
CA ASP A 215 -2.72 5.28 5.83
C ASP A 215 -2.19 5.37 7.27
N TYR A 216 -2.76 4.62 8.22
CA TYR A 216 -2.26 4.59 9.60
C TYR A 216 -0.94 3.83 9.67
N PHE A 217 -0.83 2.72 8.95
CA PHE A 217 0.41 1.96 8.85
C PHE A 217 1.53 2.80 8.23
N GLU A 218 1.28 3.43 7.10
CA GLU A 218 2.25 4.33 6.46
C GLU A 218 2.60 5.54 7.33
N LEU A 219 1.64 6.11 8.06
CA LEU A 219 1.92 7.17 9.03
C LEU A 219 2.87 6.68 10.13
N GLY A 220 2.71 5.45 10.60
CA GLY A 220 3.63 4.82 11.55
C GLY A 220 5.04 4.74 10.98
N ARG A 221 5.19 4.19 9.76
CA ARG A 221 6.49 4.14 9.08
C ARG A 221 7.07 5.56 8.96
N TRP A 222 6.34 6.50 8.41
CA TRP A 222 6.83 7.86 8.24
C TRP A 222 7.27 8.52 9.57
N SER A 223 6.57 8.24 10.67
CA SER A 223 6.89 8.79 11.99
C SER A 223 8.27 8.36 12.50
N VAL A 224 8.66 7.09 12.31
CA VAL A 224 10.00 6.60 12.70
C VAL A 224 11.08 7.17 11.80
N SER A 225 10.81 7.26 10.50
CA SER A 225 11.72 7.90 9.54
C SER A 225 12.00 9.35 9.93
N LEU A 226 10.95 10.14 10.16
CA LEU A 226 11.08 11.54 10.54
C LEU A 226 11.72 11.72 11.93
N TRP A 227 11.43 10.83 12.88
CA TRP A 227 12.06 10.87 14.21
C TRP A 227 13.57 10.62 14.11
N THR A 228 13.95 9.58 13.36
CA THR A 228 15.37 9.25 13.10
C THR A 228 16.07 10.44 12.46
N ALA A 229 15.50 10.97 11.37
CA ALA A 229 16.07 12.11 10.69
C ALA A 229 16.20 13.35 11.57
N SER A 230 15.23 13.60 12.45
CA SER A 230 15.30 14.74 13.38
C SER A 230 16.43 14.62 14.40
N ARG A 231 16.75 13.39 14.82
CA ARG A 231 17.84 13.12 15.75
C ARG A 231 19.21 13.31 15.08
N PHE A 232 19.33 12.84 13.84
CA PHE A 232 20.57 12.83 13.04
C PHE A 232 20.52 13.85 11.89
N HIS A 233 19.98 15.04 12.18
CA HIS A 233 19.67 16.04 11.16
C HIS A 233 20.88 16.55 10.36
N ARG A 234 22.10 16.38 10.88
CA ARG A 234 23.33 16.79 10.21
C ARG A 234 23.79 15.78 9.16
N GLU A 235 23.46 14.52 9.39
CA GLU A 235 23.77 13.37 8.55
C GLU A 235 22.71 13.18 7.44
N ILE A 236 21.53 13.79 7.60
CA ILE A 236 20.42 13.67 6.65
C ILE A 236 20.51 14.74 5.54
N PRO A 237 20.44 14.33 4.25
CA PRO A 237 20.53 15.26 3.13
C PRO A 237 19.32 16.21 3.05
N ALA A 238 19.53 17.41 2.50
CA ALA A 238 18.47 18.41 2.31
C ALA A 238 17.29 17.90 1.46
N THR A 239 17.54 16.97 0.54
CA THR A 239 16.51 16.33 -0.31
C THR A 239 15.49 15.54 0.51
N PHE A 240 15.92 14.89 1.60
CA PHE A 240 14.99 14.24 2.53
C PHE A 240 14.02 15.26 3.10
N TRP A 241 14.53 16.38 3.63
CA TRP A 241 13.72 17.42 4.27
C TRP A 241 12.75 18.09 3.29
N ALA A 242 13.15 18.27 2.04
CA ALA A 242 12.32 18.86 1.00
C ALA A 242 11.06 18.02 0.68
N ALA A 243 11.10 16.70 0.86
CA ALA A 243 9.96 15.81 0.58
C ALA A 243 8.93 15.76 1.73
N GLN A 244 9.33 16.08 2.97
CA GLN A 244 8.49 15.87 4.15
C GLN A 244 7.20 16.71 4.19
N PRO A 245 7.18 17.98 3.72
CA PRO A 245 5.94 18.76 3.63
C PRO A 245 4.86 18.11 2.77
N ASP A 246 5.24 17.51 1.64
CA ASP A 246 4.30 16.87 0.71
C ASP A 246 3.74 15.56 1.29
N ILE A 247 4.59 14.73 1.92
CA ILE A 247 4.15 13.53 2.65
C ILE A 247 3.19 13.90 3.78
N CYS A 248 3.49 14.97 4.53
CA CYS A 248 2.59 15.48 5.57
C CYS A 248 1.26 15.98 5.00
N ALA A 249 1.28 16.67 3.86
CA ALA A 249 0.07 17.12 3.17
C ALA A 249 -0.79 15.94 2.68
N HIS A 250 -0.16 14.89 2.17
CA HIS A 250 -0.81 13.64 1.79
C HIS A 250 -1.59 13.03 2.96
N PHE A 251 -0.90 12.76 4.09
CA PHE A 251 -1.56 12.18 5.26
C PHE A 251 -2.72 13.04 5.73
N LYS A 252 -2.54 14.37 5.79
CA LYS A 252 -3.63 15.27 6.15
C LYS A 252 -4.82 15.15 5.21
N SER A 253 -4.60 15.03 3.90
CA SER A 253 -5.67 14.85 2.94
C SER A 253 -6.40 13.52 3.16
N ALA A 254 -5.64 12.43 3.32
CA ALA A 254 -6.17 11.09 3.58
C ALA A 254 -7.03 11.06 4.86
N PHE A 255 -6.51 11.58 5.98
CA PHE A 255 -7.25 11.60 7.25
C PHE A 255 -8.40 12.60 7.29
N LYS A 256 -8.38 13.68 6.48
CA LYS A 256 -9.54 14.57 6.33
C LYS A 256 -10.72 13.91 5.63
N ALA A 257 -10.47 12.97 4.72
CA ALA A 257 -11.51 12.22 4.04
C ALA A 257 -12.22 11.21 4.96
N ARG A 258 -11.64 10.93 6.14
CA ARG A 258 -12.18 9.99 7.12
C ARG A 258 -13.03 10.69 8.17
N THR A 259 -14.07 9.99 8.65
CA THR A 259 -14.99 10.52 9.66
C THR A 259 -14.77 9.94 11.06
N ASP A 260 -13.86 8.98 11.21
CA ASP A 260 -13.62 8.29 12.46
C ASP A 260 -12.87 9.15 13.50
N VAL A 261 -12.99 8.77 14.77
CA VAL A 261 -12.42 9.53 15.90
C VAL A 261 -10.89 9.47 15.88
N GLU A 262 -10.30 8.39 15.38
CA GLU A 262 -8.84 8.23 15.30
C GLU A 262 -8.26 9.17 14.25
N ALA A 263 -8.93 9.37 13.12
CA ALA A 263 -8.53 10.33 12.09
C ALA A 263 -8.48 11.76 12.64
N LYS A 264 -9.46 12.16 13.46
CA LYS A 264 -9.43 13.47 14.15
C LYS A 264 -8.23 13.62 15.07
N LYS A 265 -7.86 12.56 15.81
CA LYS A 265 -6.66 12.54 16.65
C LYS A 265 -5.40 12.72 15.82
N VAL A 266 -5.28 12.01 14.70
CA VAL A 266 -4.15 12.14 13.78
C VAL A 266 -4.03 13.56 13.24
N LEU A 267 -5.13 14.12 12.71
CA LEU A 267 -5.15 15.48 12.18
C LEU A 267 -4.70 16.51 13.21
N PHE A 268 -5.16 16.37 14.46
CA PHE A 268 -4.70 17.22 15.56
C PHE A 268 -3.18 17.14 15.76
N GLN A 269 -2.60 15.93 15.78
CA GLN A 269 -1.15 15.75 15.95
C GLN A 269 -0.36 16.35 14.77
N LEU A 270 -0.80 16.09 13.53
CA LEU A 270 -0.16 16.61 12.32
C LEU A 270 -0.18 18.13 12.27
N ASP A 271 -1.34 18.75 12.51
CA ASP A 271 -1.50 20.21 12.40
C ASP A 271 -0.83 20.97 13.54
N THR A 272 -0.94 20.49 14.77
CA THR A 272 -0.45 21.24 15.94
C THR A 272 1.02 20.99 16.25
N ARG A 273 1.55 19.80 15.94
CA ARG A 273 2.88 19.40 16.42
C ARG A 273 3.91 19.21 15.30
N VAL A 274 3.53 18.56 14.21
CA VAL A 274 4.49 18.17 13.16
C VAL A 274 4.63 19.26 12.11
N ARG A 275 3.51 19.76 11.57
CA ARG A 275 3.50 20.74 10.47
C ARG A 275 4.24 22.04 10.79
N GLN A 276 4.12 22.52 12.02
CA GLN A 276 4.78 23.76 12.46
C GLN A 276 6.31 23.66 12.41
N CYS A 277 6.86 22.48 12.70
CA CYS A 277 8.29 22.22 12.59
C CYS A 277 8.71 22.04 11.12
N LEU A 278 7.97 21.23 10.36
CA LEU A 278 8.29 20.95 8.95
C LEU A 278 8.33 22.20 8.07
N GLY A 279 7.45 23.17 8.31
CA GLY A 279 7.45 24.44 7.56
C GLY A 279 8.69 25.31 7.80
N LYS A 280 9.55 24.95 8.74
CA LYS A 280 10.80 25.64 9.06
C LYS A 280 12.05 24.81 8.70
N LEU A 281 11.90 23.63 8.09
CA LEU A 281 13.00 22.73 7.76
C LEU A 281 13.26 22.69 6.24
N PRO A 282 14.51 22.43 5.80
CA PRO A 282 15.72 22.31 6.61
C PRO A 282 16.20 23.67 7.16
N ASN A 283 16.80 23.67 8.35
CA ASN A 283 17.37 24.86 9.02
C ASN A 283 18.61 24.46 9.82
N ASN A 284 19.44 25.43 10.22
CA ASN A 284 20.58 25.21 11.11
C ASN A 284 20.21 25.29 12.60
N ASP A 285 18.99 25.71 12.92
CA ASP A 285 18.49 25.77 14.30
C ASP A 285 18.17 24.37 14.85
N LYS A 286 19.03 23.90 15.77
CA LYS A 286 18.89 22.61 16.45
C LYS A 286 17.61 22.49 17.27
N GLU A 287 17.05 23.59 17.77
CA GLU A 287 15.83 23.54 18.58
C GLU A 287 14.62 23.15 17.72
N ILE A 288 14.62 23.43 16.41
CA ILE A 288 13.54 23.01 15.51
C ILE A 288 13.50 21.48 15.40
N TYR A 289 14.64 20.84 15.18
CA TYR A 289 14.73 19.38 15.10
C TYR A 289 14.43 18.70 16.43
N LYS A 290 14.93 19.25 17.54
CA LYS A 290 14.64 18.76 18.89
C LYS A 290 13.14 18.85 19.21
N ASN A 291 12.49 19.95 18.86
CA ASN A 291 11.04 20.11 19.02
C ASN A 291 10.27 19.12 18.15
N LEU A 292 10.70 18.92 16.89
CA LEU A 292 10.11 17.92 16.00
C LEU A 292 10.22 16.51 16.61
N ARG A 293 11.40 16.13 17.12
CA ARG A 293 11.64 14.85 17.77
C ARG A 293 10.70 14.60 18.95
N ILE A 294 10.62 15.56 19.88
CA ILE A 294 9.75 15.49 21.06
C ILE A 294 8.28 15.38 20.65
N ASN A 295 7.88 16.13 19.62
CA ASN A 295 6.52 16.10 19.10
C ASN A 295 6.18 14.75 18.46
N LEU A 296 7.12 14.13 17.75
CA LEU A 296 6.97 12.80 17.18
C LEU A 296 6.91 11.72 18.26
N GLU A 297 7.74 11.79 19.30
CA GLU A 297 7.66 10.87 20.45
C GLU A 297 6.28 10.92 21.12
N LYS A 298 5.75 12.13 21.33
CA LYS A 298 4.40 12.29 21.89
C LYS A 298 3.32 11.77 20.93
N MET A 299 3.48 11.93 19.63
CA MET A 299 2.55 11.42 18.63
C MET A 299 2.58 9.88 18.57
N MET A 300 3.78 9.29 18.51
CA MET A 300 4.01 7.85 18.61
C MET A 300 3.36 7.28 19.86
N TYR A 301 3.60 7.88 21.03
CA TYR A 301 2.97 7.45 22.28
C TYR A 301 1.45 7.57 22.29
N PHE A 302 0.90 8.65 21.71
CA PHE A 302 -0.53 8.96 21.77
C PHE A 302 -1.38 8.12 20.82
N LEU A 303 -0.86 7.82 19.63
CA LEU A 303 -1.55 7.04 18.58
C LEU A 303 -1.26 5.54 18.66
N ALA A 304 -0.22 5.15 19.41
CA ALA A 304 0.13 3.78 19.70
C ALA A 304 -1.04 2.93 20.22
N PRO A 305 -1.04 1.62 19.93
CA PRO A 305 -1.77 0.64 20.71
C PRO A 305 -1.48 0.79 22.21
N ARG A 306 -2.54 0.66 23.00
CA ARG A 306 -2.44 0.52 24.46
C ARG A 306 -2.30 -0.94 24.82
#